data_AF-A0A1H6E9R9-F1
#
_entry.id   AF-A0A1H6E9R9-F1
#
_cell.length_a   1.000
_cell.length_b   1.000
_cell.length_c   1.000
_cell.angle_alpha   90.00
_cell.angle_beta   90.00
_cell.angle_gamma   90.00
#
_symmetry.space_group_name_H-M   'P 1'
#
loop_
_entity.id
_entity.type
_entity.pdbx_description
1 polymer ?
#
loop_
_entity_poly.entity_id
_entity_poly.type
_entity_poly.pdbx_seq_one_letter_code
_entity_poly.pdbx_strand_id
1 'polypeptide(L)'
;MVPYAAMLDIPRPVVAYVARLLAAHRRRIGTPRGSRALGPFRQAMFVLRWFRHATDVPALARDAGISQATGYRYLHEGIDVLADQAPDLHEVLQRCQADGLTHVE
;
A
#
# COMPACT_ATOMS: atom_id res chain seq x y z
N MET A 1 -25.69 -17.01 4.85
CA MET A 1 -24.85 -18.05 5.48
C MET A 1 -23.52 -18.08 4.72
N VAL A 2 -22.35 -17.66 5.21
CA VAL A 2 -21.92 -16.96 6.44
C VAL A 2 -21.02 -15.80 5.96
N PRO A 3 -21.25 -14.53 6.32
CA PRO A 3 -20.26 -13.49 6.07
C PRO A 3 -19.16 -13.65 7.13
N TYR A 4 -18.08 -14.34 6.79
CA TYR A 4 -16.84 -14.26 7.56
C TYR A 4 -16.09 -12.99 7.14
N ALA A 5 -16.70 -11.84 7.42
CA ALA A 5 -16.09 -10.52 7.34
C ALA A 5 -15.64 -10.11 8.75
N ALA A 6 -14.78 -10.93 9.35
CA ALA A 6 -14.09 -10.56 10.57
C ALA A 6 -12.70 -9.99 10.19
N MET A 7 -12.56 -8.68 10.35
CA MET A 7 -11.35 -7.88 10.62
C MET A 7 -10.64 -7.08 9.52
N LEU A 8 -11.02 -7.12 8.24
CA LEU A 8 -10.54 -6.11 7.27
C LEU A 8 -11.53 -6.00 6.09
N ASP A 9 -12.09 -4.82 5.82
CA ASP A 9 -12.95 -4.55 4.64
C ASP A 9 -12.15 -4.53 3.32
N ILE A 10 -11.08 -5.32 3.21
CA ILE A 10 -10.10 -5.25 2.13
C ILE A 10 -10.07 -6.63 1.45
N PRO A 11 -10.52 -6.74 0.19
CA PRO A 11 -10.54 -8.02 -0.51
C PRO A 11 -9.14 -8.64 -0.59
N ARG A 12 -9.01 -9.93 -0.26
CA ARG A 12 -7.74 -10.67 -0.34
C ARG A 12 -7.01 -10.52 -1.69
N PRO A 13 -7.68 -10.47 -2.86
CA PRO A 13 -7.01 -10.22 -4.14
C PRO A 13 -6.27 -8.87 -4.18
N VAL A 14 -6.81 -7.82 -3.56
CA VAL A 14 -6.18 -6.50 -3.47
C VAL A 14 -4.90 -6.59 -2.64
N VAL A 15 -4.96 -7.23 -1.47
CA VAL A 15 -3.78 -7.45 -0.63
C VAL A 15 -2.71 -8.24 -1.37
N ALA A 16 -3.12 -9.29 -2.10
CA ALA A 16 -2.20 -10.11 -2.89
C ALA A 16 -1.57 -9.34 -4.06
N TYR A 17 -2.31 -8.43 -4.70
CA TYR A 17 -1.78 -7.54 -5.74
C TYR A 17 -0.70 -6.62 -5.18
N VAL A 18 -1.00 -5.87 -4.11
CA VAL A 18 -0.02 -4.95 -3.48
C VAL A 18 1.19 -5.70 -2.93
N ALA A 19 1.00 -6.90 -2.37
CA ALA A 19 2.10 -7.75 -1.92
C ALA A 19 3.05 -8.14 -3.06
N ARG A 20 2.54 -8.39 -4.27
CA ARG A 20 3.37 -8.67 -5.45
C ARG A 20 4.15 -7.45 -5.90
N LEU A 21 3.53 -6.26 -5.87
CA LEU A 21 4.21 -5.00 -6.18
C LEU A 21 5.36 -4.73 -5.18
N LEU A 22 5.10 -4.87 -3.87
CA LEU A 22 6.12 -4.74 -2.83
C LEU A 22 7.26 -5.76 -3.01
N ALA A 23 6.93 -7.01 -3.34
CA ALA A 23 7.94 -8.02 -3.61
C ALA A 23 8.79 -7.67 -4.84
N ALA A 24 8.17 -7.13 -5.90
CA ALA A 24 8.88 -6.67 -7.09
C ALA A 24 9.77 -5.45 -6.79
N HIS A 25 9.26 -4.47 -6.06
CA HIS A 25 10.01 -3.29 -5.62
C HIS A 25 11.23 -3.69 -4.77
N ARG A 26 11.06 -4.55 -3.76
CA ARG A 26 12.18 -5.04 -2.93
C ARG A 26 13.26 -5.74 -3.75
N ARG A 27 12.88 -6.50 -4.80
CA ARG A 27 13.84 -7.09 -5.74
C ARG A 27 14.57 -6.02 -6.56
N ARG A 28 13.83 -5.02 -7.06
CA ARG A 28 14.36 -3.89 -7.85
C ARG A 28 15.46 -3.13 -7.09
N ILE A 29 15.23 -2.84 -5.81
CA ILE A 29 16.16 -2.09 -4.95
C ILE A 29 17.21 -2.97 -4.26
N GLY A 30 17.26 -4.28 -4.54
CA GLY A 30 18.24 -5.20 -3.96
C GLY A 30 18.11 -5.41 -2.44
N THR A 31 16.88 -5.41 -1.90
CA THR A 31 16.65 -5.60 -0.46
C THR A 31 17.23 -6.95 0.02
N PRO A 32 18.16 -6.98 1.01
CA PRO A 32 18.77 -8.22 1.47
C PRO A 32 17.74 -9.20 2.05
N ARG A 33 17.97 -10.50 1.83
CA ARG A 33 17.10 -11.57 2.37
C ARG A 33 17.07 -11.50 3.90
N GLY A 34 15.87 -11.56 4.49
CA GLY A 34 15.69 -11.52 5.95
C GLY A 34 15.80 -10.13 6.60
N SER A 35 16.13 -9.07 5.84
CA SER A 35 16.30 -7.70 6.39
C SER A 35 14.98 -7.00 6.78
N ARG A 36 13.84 -7.54 6.37
CA ARG A 36 12.52 -6.93 6.59
C ARG A 36 11.77 -7.72 7.65
N ALA A 37 11.36 -7.06 8.73
CA ALA A 37 10.51 -7.60 9.79
C ALA A 37 9.18 -8.18 9.29
N LEU A 38 8.55 -7.57 8.27
CA LEU A 38 7.34 -8.08 7.62
C LEU A 38 7.62 -8.61 6.21
N GLY A 39 7.02 -9.75 5.92
CA GLY A 39 6.87 -10.24 4.54
C GLY A 39 5.92 -9.34 3.72
N PRO A 40 5.99 -9.36 2.38
CA PRO A 40 5.23 -8.45 1.52
C PRO A 40 3.71 -8.49 1.75
N PHE A 41 3.13 -9.66 2.05
CA PHE A 41 1.69 -9.77 2.33
C PHE A 41 1.27 -9.05 3.62
N ARG A 42 2.04 -9.20 4.71
CA ARG A 42 1.77 -8.50 5.97
C ARG A 42 2.02 -7.00 5.86
N GLN A 43 3.04 -6.58 5.10
CA GLN A 43 3.24 -5.16 4.80
C GLN A 43 2.09 -4.59 3.95
N ALA A 44 1.63 -5.30 2.93
CA ALA A 44 0.48 -4.87 2.13
C ALA A 44 -0.77 -4.68 3.01
N MET A 45 -1.04 -5.60 3.93
CA MET A 45 -2.14 -5.48 4.88
C MET A 45 -1.99 -4.27 5.80
N PHE A 46 -0.77 -4.00 6.29
CA PHE A 46 -0.44 -2.83 7.10
C PHE A 46 -0.75 -1.52 6.33
N VAL A 47 -0.23 -1.41 5.11
CA VAL A 47 -0.42 -0.24 4.23
C VAL A 47 -1.89 -0.03 3.90
N LEU A 48 -2.60 -1.09 3.49
CA LEU A 48 -4.00 -1.01 3.09
C LEU A 48 -4.93 -0.69 4.28
N ARG A 49 -4.62 -1.19 5.48
CA ARG A 49 -5.36 -0.83 6.71
C ARG A 49 -5.19 0.66 7.04
N TRP A 50 -3.99 1.21 6.84
CA TRP A 50 -3.75 2.64 6.96
C TRP A 50 -4.56 3.45 5.94
N PHE A 51 -4.50 3.09 4.65
CA PHE A 51 -5.27 3.77 3.60
C PHE A 51 -6.78 3.73 3.85
N ARG A 52 -7.30 2.60 4.34
CA ARG A 52 -8.74 2.42 4.53
C ARG A 52 -9.30 3.21 5.71
N HIS A 53 -8.53 3.34 6.80
CA HIS A 53 -9.05 3.82 8.08
C HIS A 53 -8.31 5.05 8.63
N ALA A 54 -7.32 5.59 7.90
CA ALA A 54 -6.44 6.66 8.36
C ALA A 54 -5.88 6.43 9.78
N THR A 55 -5.62 5.17 10.12
CA THR A 55 -5.24 4.76 11.48
C THR A 55 -3.85 5.29 11.83
N ASP A 56 -3.65 5.59 13.11
CA ASP A 56 -2.35 6.00 13.64
C ASP A 56 -1.26 4.92 13.39
N VAL A 57 -0.15 5.32 12.78
CA VAL A 57 0.95 4.41 12.39
C VAL A 57 1.57 3.67 13.58
N PRO A 58 1.84 4.31 14.74
CA PRO A 58 2.22 3.64 15.98
C PRO A 58 1.29 2.51 16.41
N ALA A 59 -0.04 2.71 16.31
CA ALA A 59 -1.00 1.68 16.68
C ALA A 59 -0.91 0.47 15.74
N LEU A 60 -0.87 0.71 14.43
CA LEU A 60 -0.67 -0.36 13.44
C LEU A 60 0.68 -1.07 13.61
N ALA A 61 1.73 -0.34 13.97
CA ALA A 61 3.06 -0.90 14.18
C ALA A 61 3.06 -1.85 15.39
N ARG A 62 2.39 -1.44 16.47
CA ARG A 62 2.18 -2.28 17.66
C ARG A 62 1.41 -3.56 17.32
N ASP A 63 0.30 -3.44 16.60
CA ASP A 63 -0.52 -4.59 16.17
C ASP A 63 0.27 -5.56 15.28
N ALA A 64 1.18 -5.03 14.46
CA ALA A 64 2.04 -5.83 13.59
C ALA A 64 3.33 -6.33 14.28
N GLY A 65 3.58 -5.97 15.54
CA GLY A 65 4.76 -6.38 16.31
C GLY A 65 6.07 -5.77 15.80
N ILE A 66 6.04 -4.55 15.26
CA ILE A 66 7.20 -3.84 14.71
C ILE A 66 7.40 -2.48 15.39
N SER A 67 8.62 -1.91 15.29
CA SER A 67 8.87 -0.56 15.78
C SER A 67 8.11 0.49 14.98
N GLN A 68 7.79 1.63 15.60
CA GLN A 68 7.15 2.78 14.93
C GLN A 68 7.97 3.23 13.71
N ALA A 69 9.29 3.33 13.83
CA ALA A 69 10.18 3.67 12.73
C ALA A 69 10.05 2.68 11.55
N THR A 70 9.92 1.38 11.85
CA THR A 70 9.67 0.36 10.82
C THR A 70 8.27 0.50 10.22
N GLY A 71 7.27 0.87 11.03
CA GLY A 71 5.92 1.18 10.58
C GLY A 71 5.90 2.30 9.54
N TYR A 72 6.50 3.46 9.85
CA TYR A 72 6.62 4.56 8.89
C TYR A 72 7.39 4.17 7.64
N ARG A 73 8.53 3.48 7.78
CA ARG A 73 9.29 2.98 6.62
C ARG A 73 8.43 2.10 5.72
N TYR A 74 7.62 1.21 6.29
CA TYR A 74 6.74 0.35 5.51
C TYR A 74 5.55 1.07 4.90
N LEU A 75 5.04 2.10 5.56
CA LEU A 75 4.01 2.97 5.00
C LEU A 75 4.52 3.71 3.78
N HIS A 76 5.67 4.39 3.89
CA HIS A 76 6.27 5.12 2.76
C HIS A 76 6.61 4.19 1.60
N GLU A 77 7.27 3.05 1.86
CA GLU A 77 7.54 2.03 0.81
C GLU A 77 6.24 1.54 0.15
N GLY A 78 5.14 1.45 0.89
CA GLY A 78 3.82 1.12 0.34
C GLY A 78 3.22 2.21 -0.53
N ILE A 79 3.34 3.47 -0.11
CA ILE A 79 2.89 4.65 -0.87
C ILE A 79 3.66 4.76 -2.18
N ASP A 80 4.99 4.69 -2.13
CA ASP A 80 5.85 4.80 -3.31
C ASP A 80 5.51 3.71 -4.34
N VAL A 81 5.31 2.48 -3.88
CA VAL A 81 4.97 1.34 -4.75
C VAL A 81 3.60 1.47 -5.39
N LEU A 82 2.63 2.08 -4.71
CA LEU A 82 1.31 2.35 -5.27
C LEU A 82 1.32 3.55 -6.22
N ALA A 83 2.08 4.60 -5.87
CA ALA A 83 2.27 5.78 -6.71
C ALA A 83 2.97 5.41 -8.03
N ASP A 84 3.93 4.50 -8.02
CA ASP A 84 4.58 3.90 -9.21
C ASP A 84 3.58 3.25 -10.19
N GLN A 85 2.33 2.96 -9.78
CA GLN A 85 1.29 2.39 -10.64
C GLN A 85 0.27 3.42 -11.12
N ALA A 86 0.30 4.64 -10.58
CA ALA A 86 -0.59 5.71 -11.01
C ALA A 86 -0.07 6.32 -12.32
N PRO A 87 -0.95 6.74 -13.23
CA PRO A 87 -0.56 7.55 -14.38
C PRO A 87 0.10 8.85 -13.90
N ASP A 88 1.05 9.36 -14.69
CA ASP A 88 1.72 10.62 -14.35
C ASP A 88 0.72 11.77 -14.32
N LEU A 89 0.98 12.79 -13.49
CA LEU A 89 0.12 13.98 -13.41
C LEU A 89 -0.11 14.59 -14.80
N HIS A 90 0.90 14.63 -15.65
CA HIS A 90 0.76 15.15 -17.01
C HIS A 90 -0.13 14.26 -17.88
N GLU A 91 -0.03 12.94 -17.75
CA GLU A 91 -0.91 12.00 -18.48
C GLU A 91 -2.36 12.15 -18.04
N VAL A 92 -2.60 12.33 -16.74
CA VAL A 92 -3.94 12.59 -16.19
C VAL A 92 -4.47 13.93 -16.68
N LEU A 93 -3.67 15.00 -16.61
CA LEU A 93 -4.09 16.33 -17.07
C LEU A 93 -4.35 16.37 -18.57
N GLN A 94 -3.52 15.71 -19.39
CA GLN A 94 -3.73 15.58 -20.83
C GLN A 94 -5.02 14.81 -21.13
N ARG A 95 -5.27 13.71 -20.41
CA ARG A 95 -6.52 12.96 -20.54
C ARG A 95 -7.73 13.80 -20.12
N CYS A 96 -7.66 14.51 -18.99
CA CYS A 96 -8.72 15.41 -18.55
C CYS A 96 -8.99 16.53 -19.56
N GLN A 97 -7.94 17.12 -20.15
CA GLN A 97 -8.10 18.12 -21.23
C GLN A 97 -8.74 17.52 -22.49
N ALA A 98 -8.31 16.32 -22.90
CA ALA A 98 -8.89 15.60 -24.04
C ALA A 98 -10.37 15.23 -23.81
N ASP A 99 -10.72 14.90 -22.57
CA ASP A 99 -12.07 14.52 -22.15
C ASP A 99 -12.96 15.76 -21.82
N GLY A 100 -12.44 16.97 -21.97
CA GLY A 100 -13.16 18.23 -21.70
C GLY A 100 -13.46 18.48 -20.21
N LEU A 101 -12.84 17.72 -19.30
CA LEU A 101 -13.00 17.86 -17.87
C LEU A 101 -12.19 19.08 -17.38
N THR A 102 -12.90 20.16 -17.08
CA THR A 102 -12.29 21.43 -16.65
C THR A 102 -11.86 21.44 -15.18
N HIS A 103 -12.29 20.45 -14.39
CA HIS A 103 -11.92 20.26 -12.99
C HIS A 103 -11.76 18.78 -12.63
N VAL A 104 -10.81 18.49 -11.74
CA VAL A 104 -10.65 17.20 -11.06
C VAL A 104 -11.28 17.38 -9.68
N GLU A 105 -12.43 16.72 -9.43
CA GLU A 105 -13.04 16.66 -8.08
C GLU A 105 -12.40 15.57 -7.22
#